data_AF-A0A843CLD6-F1
#
_entry.id   AF-A0A843CLD6-F1
#
_cell.length_a   1.000
_cell.length_b   1.000
_cell.length_c   1.000
_cell.angle_alpha   90.00
_cell.angle_beta   90.00
_cell.angle_gamma   90.00
#
_symmetry.space_group_name_H-M   'P 1'
#
loop_
_entity.id
_entity.type
_entity.pdbx_description
1 polymer ?
#
loop_
_entity_poly.entity_id
_entity_poly.type
_entity_poly.pdbx_seq_one_letter_code
_entity_poly.pdbx_strand_id
1 'polypeptide(L)'
;VSGVNGNVTYAYRSASGSSYTYFLNILLNPSRCPTITSDLSTNTVYALAVQGSSIVMKRKPLAGNWSDQSLVYPVTGRMNPANLTSNFASASSTNASQILLEWTERVANQYNATFASIPIQTVWSPYGVPDPWNGYGTAPYGQYFNNLGESVSPSTGLLTLQQTPLTVTGRGLSLDFTLVYT
;
A
#
# COMPACT_ATOMS: atom_id res chain seq x y z
N VAL A 1 -7.80 1.30 -30.85
CA VAL A 1 -7.44 -0.01 -30.27
C VAL A 1 -8.71 -0.61 -29.70
N SER A 2 -9.27 -1.68 -30.29
CA SER A 2 -10.43 -2.35 -29.69
C SER A 2 -9.94 -3.20 -28.51
N GLY A 3 -10.50 -2.98 -27.33
CA GLY A 3 -10.22 -3.80 -26.16
C GLY A 3 -11.06 -5.07 -26.20
N VAL A 4 -10.41 -6.24 -26.13
CA VAL A 4 -11.11 -7.50 -25.86
C VAL A 4 -11.30 -7.61 -24.35
N ASN A 5 -12.49 -8.04 -23.91
CA ASN A 5 -12.77 -8.29 -22.50
C ASN A 5 -11.70 -9.24 -21.91
N GLY A 6 -11.09 -8.85 -20.79
CA GLY A 6 -10.03 -9.61 -20.12
C GLY A 6 -8.64 -8.99 -20.23
N ASN A 7 -8.38 -8.15 -21.24
CA ASN A 7 -7.09 -7.48 -21.43
C ASN A 7 -7.02 -6.18 -20.61
N VAL A 8 -6.12 -6.11 -19.63
CA VAL A 8 -5.85 -4.87 -18.91
C VAL A 8 -4.78 -4.07 -19.66
N THR A 9 -5.16 -2.91 -20.21
CA THR A 9 -4.26 -1.99 -20.90
C THR A 9 -4.09 -0.73 -20.07
N TYR A 10 -2.84 -0.27 -19.96
CA TYR A 10 -2.53 1.01 -19.34
C TYR A 10 -2.20 2.04 -20.42
N ALA A 11 -2.83 3.22 -20.32
CA ALA A 11 -2.56 4.36 -21.18
C ALA A 11 -2.04 5.52 -20.32
N TYR A 12 -0.93 6.12 -20.75
CA TYR A 12 -0.31 7.26 -20.10
C TYR A 12 -0.13 8.39 -21.08
N ARG A 13 -0.40 9.63 -20.65
CA ARG A 13 -0.07 10.83 -21.39
C ARG A 13 0.61 11.79 -20.44
N SER A 14 1.79 12.30 -20.81
CA SER A 14 2.42 13.34 -20.00
C SER A 14 1.63 14.64 -20.09
N ALA A 15 1.67 15.46 -19.04
CA ALA A 15 1.00 16.75 -19.01
C ALA A 15 1.47 17.69 -20.13
N SER A 16 2.74 17.59 -20.53
CA SER A 16 3.33 18.33 -21.64
C SER A 16 3.16 17.67 -23.01
N GLY A 17 2.62 16.45 -23.06
CA GLY A 17 2.55 15.62 -24.26
C GLY A 17 1.24 15.78 -25.02
N SER A 18 1.30 15.57 -26.33
CA SER A 18 0.12 15.57 -27.22
C SER A 18 -0.43 14.18 -27.51
N SER A 19 0.28 13.11 -27.15
CA SER A 19 -0.09 11.72 -27.46
C SER A 19 -0.07 10.81 -26.23
N TYR A 20 -0.85 9.72 -26.32
CA TYR A 20 -0.86 8.66 -25.32
C TYR A 20 0.18 7.59 -25.67
N THR A 21 0.91 7.12 -24.66
CA THR A 21 1.69 5.89 -24.67
C THR A 21 0.85 4.76 -24.10
N TYR A 22 0.88 3.60 -24.76
CA TYR A 22 0.09 2.44 -24.37
C TYR A 22 0.97 1.27 -23.97
N PHE A 23 0.55 0.58 -22.92
CA PHE A 23 1.12 -0.68 -22.45
C PHE A 23 0.01 -1.72 -22.46
N LEU A 24 0.09 -2.66 -23.39
CA LEU A 24 -0.94 -3.67 -23.58
C LEU A 24 -0.72 -4.85 -22.64
N ASN A 25 -1.82 -5.46 -22.18
CA ASN A 25 -1.81 -6.69 -21.38
C ASN A 25 -0.86 -6.60 -20.19
N ILE A 26 -0.94 -5.50 -19.43
CA ILE A 26 -0.06 -5.28 -18.29
C ILE A 26 -0.26 -6.38 -17.25
N LEU A 27 -1.47 -6.93 -17.12
CA LEU A 27 -1.78 -8.08 -16.28
C LEU A 27 -2.07 -9.31 -17.14
N LEU A 28 -1.84 -10.50 -16.57
CA LEU A 28 -2.08 -11.77 -17.24
C LEU A 28 -3.57 -11.99 -17.51
N ASN A 29 -3.90 -12.60 -18.66
CA ASN A 29 -5.27 -12.90 -19.04
C ASN A 29 -5.75 -14.26 -18.48
N PRO A 30 -7.03 -14.38 -18.09
CA PRO A 30 -8.04 -13.33 -18.00
C PRO A 30 -7.92 -12.53 -16.68
N SER A 31 -7.87 -11.20 -16.77
CA SER A 31 -7.98 -10.30 -15.62
C SER A 31 -9.28 -9.49 -15.68
N ARG A 32 -9.92 -9.27 -14.53
CA ARG A 32 -11.23 -8.59 -14.41
C ARG A 32 -11.21 -7.53 -13.32
N CYS A 33 -12.14 -6.58 -13.40
CA CYS A 33 -12.29 -5.49 -12.42
C CYS A 33 -10.95 -4.76 -12.14
N PRO A 34 -10.26 -4.22 -13.16
CA PRO A 34 -9.00 -3.52 -12.93
C PRO A 34 -9.23 -2.21 -12.17
N THR A 35 -8.34 -1.90 -11.25
CA THR A 35 -8.26 -0.60 -10.56
C THR A 35 -6.81 -0.12 -10.57
N ILE A 36 -6.62 1.19 -10.46
CA ILE A 36 -5.30 1.84 -10.49
C ILE A 36 -5.20 2.83 -9.34
N THR A 37 -4.05 2.86 -8.69
CA THR A 37 -3.73 3.84 -7.66
C THR A 37 -2.30 4.34 -7.86
N SER A 38 -2.05 5.59 -7.48
CA SER A 38 -0.73 6.22 -7.58
C SER A 38 -0.21 6.57 -6.21
N ASP A 39 1.05 6.23 -5.98
CA ASP A 39 1.84 6.70 -4.85
C ASP A 39 2.70 7.88 -5.27
N LEU A 40 2.32 9.07 -4.80
CA LEU A 40 3.01 10.33 -5.08
C LEU A 40 4.36 10.43 -4.36
N SER A 41 4.60 9.63 -3.32
CA SER A 41 5.85 9.68 -2.55
C SER A 41 6.99 9.02 -3.29
N THR A 42 6.71 7.92 -3.97
CA THR A 42 7.67 7.19 -4.79
C THR A 42 7.48 7.41 -6.29
N ASN A 43 6.45 8.17 -6.69
CA ASN A 43 5.99 8.30 -8.08
C ASN A 43 5.74 6.95 -8.74
N THR A 44 5.17 6.01 -7.99
CA THR A 44 4.86 4.65 -8.46
C THR A 44 3.38 4.51 -8.72
N VAL A 45 3.02 3.91 -9.85
CA VAL A 45 1.65 3.53 -10.17
C VAL A 45 1.45 2.05 -9.89
N TYR A 46 0.39 1.69 -9.19
CA TYR A 46 -0.01 0.32 -8.92
C TYR A 46 -1.29 0.01 -9.70
N ALA A 47 -1.28 -1.09 -10.43
CA ALA A 47 -2.45 -1.65 -11.09
C ALA A 47 -2.83 -2.95 -10.38
N LEU A 48 -4.11 -3.08 -10.03
CA LEU A 48 -4.65 -4.28 -9.42
C LEU A 48 -5.81 -4.82 -10.23
N ALA A 49 -5.98 -6.14 -10.25
CA ALA A 49 -7.14 -6.77 -10.85
C ALA A 49 -7.45 -8.11 -10.21
N VAL A 50 -8.67 -8.59 -10.41
CA VAL A 50 -9.07 -9.96 -10.10
C VAL A 50 -8.54 -10.90 -11.18
N GLN A 51 -7.83 -11.94 -10.75
CA GLN A 51 -7.42 -13.06 -11.58
C GLN A 51 -7.83 -14.38 -10.91
N GLY A 52 -8.89 -15.01 -11.44
CA GLY A 52 -9.48 -16.20 -10.84
C GLY A 52 -10.00 -15.90 -9.42
N SER A 53 -9.45 -16.61 -8.43
CA SER A 53 -9.74 -16.44 -7.00
C SER A 53 -8.72 -15.54 -6.29
N SER A 54 -7.88 -14.81 -7.03
CA SER A 54 -6.84 -13.96 -6.48
C SER A 54 -7.00 -12.52 -6.92
N ILE A 55 -6.48 -11.58 -6.13
CA ILE A 55 -6.24 -10.21 -6.57
C ILE A 55 -4.74 -10.07 -6.79
N VAL A 56 -4.37 -9.70 -8.02
CA VAL A 56 -2.99 -9.51 -8.46
C VAL A 56 -2.63 -8.04 -8.50
N MET A 57 -1.36 -7.73 -8.25
CA MET A 57 -0.82 -6.37 -8.28
C MET A 57 0.44 -6.32 -9.16
N LYS A 58 0.50 -5.30 -10.02
CA LYS A 58 1.73 -4.85 -10.65
C LYS A 58 2.03 -3.41 -10.29
N ARG A 59 3.32 -3.08 -10.29
CA ARG A 59 3.78 -1.70 -10.12
C ARG A 59 4.52 -1.21 -11.36
N LYS A 60 4.51 0.10 -11.54
CA LYS A 60 5.34 0.81 -12.51
C LYS A 60 5.91 2.07 -11.85
N PRO A 61 7.23 2.13 -11.60
CA PRO A 61 7.92 3.38 -11.24
C PRO A 61 7.88 4.39 -12.40
N LEU A 62 8.09 5.68 -12.11
CA LEU A 62 8.07 6.77 -13.09
C LEU A 62 8.86 6.44 -14.38
N ALA A 63 10.14 6.07 -14.23
CA ALA A 63 11.03 5.72 -15.35
C ALA A 63 11.07 4.21 -15.67
N GLY A 64 10.31 3.39 -14.93
CA GLY A 64 10.39 1.93 -14.99
C GLY A 64 9.34 1.28 -15.89
N ASN A 65 9.53 -0.03 -16.11
CA ASN A 65 8.54 -0.92 -16.72
C ASN A 65 7.58 -1.49 -15.66
N TRP A 66 6.47 -2.05 -16.13
CA TRP A 66 5.58 -2.84 -15.28
C TRP A 66 6.31 -4.07 -14.75
N SER A 67 6.23 -4.29 -13.45
CA SER A 67 6.81 -5.44 -12.76
C SER A 67 5.83 -6.00 -11.73
N ASP A 68 5.94 -7.29 -11.43
CA ASP A 68 5.15 -7.92 -10.38
C ASP A 68 5.55 -7.39 -9.00
N GLN A 69 4.54 -7.02 -8.21
CA GLN A 69 4.70 -6.52 -6.85
C GLN A 69 3.92 -7.46 -5.94
N SER A 70 4.58 -8.50 -5.41
CA SER A 70 3.91 -9.49 -4.57
C SER A 70 4.88 -10.24 -3.65
N LEU A 71 5.65 -9.52 -2.83
CA LEU A 71 6.59 -10.17 -1.90
C LEU A 71 6.05 -10.37 -0.48
N VAL A 72 4.89 -9.81 -0.11
CA VAL A 72 4.49 -9.81 1.31
C VAL A 72 3.13 -10.46 1.59
N TYR A 73 2.04 -10.20 0.86
CA TYR A 73 0.77 -10.97 1.04
C TYR A 73 -0.12 -10.93 -0.21
N PRO A 74 -0.24 -12.03 -0.98
CA PRO A 74 -1.23 -12.11 -2.05
C PRO A 74 -2.63 -12.33 -1.45
N VAL A 75 -3.63 -11.58 -1.93
CA VAL A 75 -5.04 -11.84 -1.59
C VAL A 75 -5.52 -13.00 -2.45
N THR A 76 -5.57 -14.21 -1.88
CA THR A 76 -5.87 -15.47 -2.58
C THR A 76 -7.09 -16.17 -1.98
N GLY A 77 -7.61 -17.20 -2.68
CA GLY A 77 -8.69 -18.04 -2.17
C GLY A 77 -10.05 -17.33 -2.08
N ARG A 78 -10.23 -16.25 -2.83
CA ARG A 78 -11.45 -15.44 -2.85
C ARG A 78 -12.56 -16.10 -3.65
N MET A 79 -13.81 -15.95 -3.19
CA MET A 79 -14.98 -16.55 -3.83
C MET A 79 -15.68 -15.53 -4.74
N ASN A 80 -15.50 -15.70 -6.06
CA ASN A 80 -16.08 -14.83 -7.09
C ASN A 80 -15.90 -13.32 -6.81
N PRO A 81 -14.66 -12.84 -6.57
CA PRO A 81 -14.44 -11.42 -6.31
C PRO A 81 -14.83 -10.57 -7.54
N ALA A 82 -15.52 -9.46 -7.28
CA ALA A 82 -16.01 -8.52 -8.28
C ALA A 82 -16.05 -7.09 -7.71
N ASN A 83 -16.17 -6.08 -8.59
CA ASN A 83 -16.25 -4.66 -8.21
C ASN A 83 -15.06 -4.20 -7.34
N LEU A 84 -13.85 -4.64 -7.71
CA LEU A 84 -12.62 -4.25 -7.04
C LEU A 84 -12.35 -2.74 -7.17
N THR A 85 -12.03 -2.10 -6.06
CA THR A 85 -11.60 -0.71 -5.98
C THR A 85 -10.41 -0.57 -5.03
N SER A 86 -9.70 0.56 -5.13
CA SER A 86 -8.55 0.88 -4.31
C SER A 86 -8.59 2.34 -3.87
N ASN A 87 -8.00 2.66 -2.72
CA ASN A 87 -7.86 4.04 -2.25
C ASN A 87 -6.69 4.77 -2.92
N PHE A 88 -6.64 6.09 -2.76
CA PHE A 88 -5.49 6.89 -3.15
C PHE A 88 -4.33 6.68 -2.16
N ALA A 89 -3.18 6.22 -2.66
CA ALA A 89 -2.02 5.91 -1.84
C ALA A 89 -1.04 7.10 -1.76
N SER A 90 -1.45 8.29 -1.30
CA SER A 90 -0.54 9.45 -1.25
C SER A 90 0.19 9.59 0.09
N ALA A 91 1.53 9.59 0.06
CA ALA A 91 2.31 9.96 1.25
C ALA A 91 2.30 11.46 1.59
N SER A 92 1.89 12.35 0.66
CA SER A 92 1.91 13.80 0.94
C SER A 92 0.71 14.30 1.75
N SER A 93 -0.32 13.46 1.96
CA SER A 93 -1.46 13.74 2.84
C SER A 93 -1.53 12.84 4.08
N THR A 94 -0.91 11.67 4.02
CA THR A 94 -0.94 10.63 5.06
C THR A 94 0.30 9.80 4.86
N ASN A 95 1.12 9.46 5.86
CA ASN A 95 2.29 8.55 5.71
C ASN A 95 1.88 7.10 5.37
N ALA A 96 0.99 6.91 4.39
CA ALA A 96 0.29 5.67 4.09
C ALA A 96 1.27 4.67 3.48
N SER A 97 1.68 3.71 4.30
CA SER A 97 2.48 2.55 3.88
C SER A 97 1.63 1.40 3.35
N GLN A 98 0.38 1.68 2.94
CA GLN A 98 -0.57 0.65 2.56
C GLN A 98 -1.60 1.12 1.52
N ILE A 99 -1.99 0.21 0.63
CA ILE A 99 -3.13 0.33 -0.29
C ILE A 99 -4.30 -0.43 0.33
N LEU A 100 -5.39 0.26 0.64
CA LEU A 100 -6.67 -0.35 0.97
C LEU A 100 -7.36 -0.78 -0.32
N LEU A 101 -7.81 -2.03 -0.33
CA LEU A 101 -8.62 -2.62 -1.36
C LEU A 101 -9.98 -2.96 -0.79
N GLU A 102 -11.01 -2.75 -1.60
CA GLU A 102 -12.37 -3.16 -1.31
C GLU A 102 -12.94 -3.88 -2.53
N TRP A 103 -13.68 -4.96 -2.29
CA TRP A 103 -14.37 -5.69 -3.35
C TRP A 103 -15.62 -6.37 -2.80
N THR A 104 -16.42 -6.90 -3.71
CA THR A 104 -17.61 -7.70 -3.40
C THR A 104 -17.36 -9.16 -3.72
N GLU A 105 -17.88 -10.03 -2.88
CA GLU A 105 -17.83 -11.48 -3.08
C GLU A 105 -19.21 -12.07 -3.12
N ARG A 106 -19.44 -12.94 -4.09
CA ARG A 106 -20.72 -13.61 -4.23
C ARG A 106 -20.64 -15.01 -3.62
N VAL A 107 -21.39 -15.18 -2.53
CA VAL A 107 -21.63 -16.49 -1.91
C VAL A 107 -23.11 -16.82 -2.11
N ALA A 108 -23.39 -17.76 -3.00
CA ALA A 108 -24.75 -18.09 -3.45
C ALA A 108 -25.54 -16.86 -3.95
N ASN A 109 -26.52 -16.39 -3.18
CA ASN A 109 -27.40 -15.26 -3.50
C ASN A 109 -27.09 -13.99 -2.69
N GLN A 110 -26.00 -13.97 -1.92
CA GLN A 110 -25.59 -12.84 -1.11
C GLN A 110 -24.29 -12.24 -1.63
N TYR A 111 -24.13 -10.92 -1.44
CA TYR A 111 -22.91 -10.18 -1.74
C TYR A 111 -22.29 -9.70 -0.44
N ASN A 112 -21.06 -10.13 -0.17
CA ASN A 112 -20.27 -9.69 0.98
C ASN A 112 -19.31 -8.59 0.55
N ALA A 113 -19.26 -7.48 1.28
CA ALA A 113 -18.19 -6.49 1.14
C ALA A 113 -16.95 -7.02 1.89
N THR A 114 -15.83 -7.10 1.17
CA THR A 114 -14.55 -7.58 1.71
C THR A 114 -13.48 -6.52 1.45
N PHE A 115 -12.51 -6.44 2.36
CA PHE A 115 -11.39 -5.53 2.21
C PHE A 115 -10.06 -6.23 2.51
N ALA A 116 -8.98 -5.66 2.01
CA ALA A 116 -7.62 -6.02 2.39
C ALA A 116 -6.75 -4.77 2.40
N SER A 117 -5.70 -4.81 3.20
CA SER A 117 -4.65 -3.81 3.18
C SER A 117 -3.37 -4.42 2.65
N ILE A 118 -2.83 -3.87 1.56
CA ILE A 118 -1.57 -4.31 0.97
C ILE A 118 -0.48 -3.34 1.38
N PRO A 119 0.54 -3.78 2.13
CA PRO A 119 1.67 -2.92 2.47
C PRO A 119 2.43 -2.53 1.20
N ILE A 120 2.79 -1.27 1.09
CA ILE A 120 3.61 -0.72 0.01
C ILE A 120 4.88 -0.06 0.54
N GLN A 121 5.89 -0.02 -0.32
CA GLN A 121 7.10 0.75 -0.06
C GLN A 121 6.74 2.24 -0.10
N THR A 122 7.12 2.95 0.94
CA THR A 122 7.22 4.42 0.95
C THR A 122 8.70 4.76 1.04
N VAL A 123 9.05 6.03 0.85
CA VAL A 123 10.42 6.55 1.03
C VAL A 123 10.99 6.22 2.43
N TRP A 124 10.14 5.84 3.39
CA TRP A 124 10.50 5.52 4.77
C TRP A 124 9.94 4.17 5.28
N SER A 125 9.48 3.27 4.39
CA SER A 125 8.81 2.02 4.81
C SER A 125 9.78 0.87 5.03
N PRO A 126 9.74 0.18 6.20
CA PRO A 126 10.54 -1.02 6.46
C PRO A 126 10.04 -2.25 5.67
N TYR A 127 8.90 -2.17 4.97
CA TYR A 127 8.32 -3.27 4.19
C TYR A 127 8.85 -3.37 2.75
N GLY A 128 10.01 -2.74 2.50
CA GLY A 128 10.74 -2.92 1.25
C GLY A 128 11.49 -4.23 1.16
N VAL A 129 11.91 -4.58 -0.07
CA VAL A 129 12.89 -5.66 -0.26
C VAL A 129 14.07 -5.36 0.68
N PRO A 130 14.43 -6.27 1.60
CA PRO A 130 15.48 -6.01 2.57
C PRO A 130 16.82 -5.96 1.82
N ASP A 131 17.27 -4.73 1.54
CA ASP A 131 18.67 -4.48 1.22
C ASP A 131 19.38 -4.19 2.55
N PRO A 132 20.25 -5.08 3.03
CA PRO A 132 20.94 -4.90 4.31
C PRO A 132 21.92 -3.70 4.31
N TRP A 133 22.17 -3.06 3.16
CA TRP A 133 23.07 -1.93 3.01
C TRP A 133 22.36 -0.59 2.75
N ASN A 134 21.03 -0.56 2.69
CA ASN A 134 20.28 0.66 2.38
C ASN A 134 20.18 1.67 3.53
N GLY A 135 20.85 1.40 4.67
CA GLY A 135 20.92 2.34 5.78
C GLY A 135 19.62 2.54 6.55
N TYR A 136 18.59 1.69 6.35
CA TYR A 136 17.45 1.62 7.27
C TYR A 136 17.99 1.22 8.65
N GLY A 137 17.97 2.16 9.59
CA GLY A 137 18.53 1.96 10.93
C GLY A 137 19.93 2.53 11.16
N THR A 138 20.48 3.36 10.26
CA THR A 138 21.69 4.18 10.52
C THR A 138 21.56 5.66 10.10
N ALA A 139 20.48 6.05 9.42
CA ALA A 139 20.26 7.45 9.01
C ALA A 139 19.95 8.34 10.23
N PRO A 140 20.63 9.50 10.41
CA PRO A 140 20.45 10.39 11.56
C PRO A 140 19.04 11.01 11.69
N TYR A 141 18.24 10.92 10.63
CA TYR A 141 16.82 11.34 10.61
C TYR A 141 15.88 10.20 10.19
N GLY A 142 16.33 8.94 10.29
CA GLY A 142 15.48 7.77 10.16
C GLY A 142 14.43 7.71 11.24
N GLN A 143 13.18 7.41 10.89
CA GLN A 143 12.15 7.12 11.88
C GLN A 143 12.46 5.76 12.54
N TYR A 144 13.20 5.79 13.65
CA TYR A 144 13.55 4.58 14.42
C TYR A 144 12.40 4.04 15.27
N PHE A 145 11.38 4.85 15.54
CA PHE A 145 10.28 4.51 16.42
C PHE A 145 8.95 4.94 15.80
N ASN A 146 7.95 4.06 15.87
CA ASN A 146 6.58 4.37 15.55
C ASN A 146 5.79 4.44 16.87
N ASN A 147 5.27 5.62 17.21
CA ASN A 147 4.46 5.84 18.40
C ASN A 147 3.02 5.42 18.08
N LEU A 148 2.63 4.19 18.43
CA LEU A 148 1.41 3.52 17.96
C LEU A 148 0.16 3.76 18.83
N GLY A 149 0.14 4.76 19.73
CA GLY A 149 -0.84 4.74 20.84
C GLY A 149 -1.54 6.06 21.17
N GLU A 150 -1.50 7.07 20.30
CA GLU A 150 -2.09 8.37 20.63
C GLU A 150 -3.51 8.46 20.06
N SER A 151 -4.49 8.64 20.95
CA SER A 151 -5.88 8.87 20.55
C SER A 151 -6.48 10.04 21.34
N VAL A 152 -7.26 10.86 20.66
CA VAL A 152 -8.00 11.99 21.25
C VAL A 152 -9.47 11.62 21.26
N SER A 153 -10.10 11.69 22.43
CA SER A 153 -11.54 11.44 22.57
C SER A 153 -12.34 12.61 21.98
N PRO A 154 -13.12 12.41 20.91
CA PRO A 154 -13.87 13.49 20.27
C PRO A 154 -15.03 14.03 21.12
N SER A 155 -15.40 13.33 22.21
CA SER A 155 -16.49 13.76 23.12
C SER A 155 -16.00 14.54 24.34
N THR A 156 -14.72 14.45 24.70
CA THR A 156 -14.18 15.04 25.94
C THR A 156 -12.89 15.85 25.74
N GLY A 157 -12.26 15.76 24.57
CA GLY A 157 -10.99 16.42 24.30
C GLY A 157 -9.80 15.82 25.04
N LEU A 158 -9.98 14.69 25.73
CA LEU A 158 -8.92 14.02 26.48
C LEU A 158 -7.95 13.32 25.52
N LEU A 159 -6.66 13.67 25.64
CA LEU A 159 -5.54 13.04 24.98
C LEU A 159 -5.08 11.84 25.82
N THR A 160 -5.17 10.64 25.25
CA THR A 160 -4.60 9.43 25.86
C THR A 160 -3.25 9.14 25.21
N LEU A 161 -2.19 9.19 26.02
CA LEU A 161 -0.84 8.82 25.62
C LEU A 161 -0.53 7.43 26.19
N GLN A 162 -0.33 6.43 25.34
CA GLN A 162 0.18 5.12 25.76
C GLN A 162 1.71 5.09 25.61
N GLN A 163 2.43 5.23 26.73
CA GLN A 163 3.89 5.14 26.76
C GLN A 163 4.31 3.69 27.06
N THR A 164 4.92 3.02 26.08
CA THR A 164 5.53 1.70 26.29
C THR A 164 6.96 1.92 26.83
N PRO A 165 7.34 1.36 28.01
CA PRO A 165 8.72 1.42 28.47
C PRO A 165 9.63 0.70 27.47
N LEU A 166 10.74 1.36 27.10
CA LEU A 166 11.64 0.89 26.06
C LEU A 166 12.77 0.07 26.68
N THR A 167 12.80 -1.25 26.44
CA THR A 167 13.91 -2.12 26.89
C THR A 167 14.75 -2.55 25.69
N VAL A 168 16.03 -2.20 25.68
CA VAL A 168 17.01 -2.72 24.71
C VAL A 168 17.72 -3.93 25.34
N THR A 169 17.32 -5.14 24.97
CA THR A 169 17.90 -6.36 25.53
C THR A 169 19.35 -6.53 25.05
N GLY A 170 20.29 -6.70 25.98
CA GLY A 170 21.66 -7.15 25.69
C GLY A 170 22.78 -6.11 25.76
N ARG A 171 22.55 -4.88 26.26
CA ARG A 171 23.62 -3.86 26.41
C ARG A 171 23.75 -3.19 27.78
N GLY A 172 23.07 -3.67 28.81
CA GLY A 172 23.27 -3.20 30.20
C GLY A 172 22.96 -1.71 30.44
N LEU A 173 22.21 -1.07 29.54
CA LEU A 173 21.78 0.33 29.65
C LEU A 173 20.29 0.37 29.95
N SER A 174 19.92 1.08 31.02
CA SER A 174 18.55 1.39 31.40
C SER A 174 18.36 2.91 31.24
N LEU A 175 17.33 3.29 30.47
CA LEU A 175 16.95 4.68 30.23
C LEU A 175 15.54 4.87 30.78
N ASP A 176 15.42 5.64 31.86
CA ASP A 176 14.15 6.00 32.47
C ASP A 176 13.80 7.46 32.14
N PHE A 177 12.58 7.69 31.66
CA PHE A 177 12.06 9.03 31.37
C PHE A 177 10.90 9.34 32.32
N THR A 178 10.93 10.53 32.92
CA THR A 178 9.81 11.09 33.70
C THR A 178 9.31 12.34 32.99
N LEU A 179 8.02 12.37 32.65
CA LEU A 179 7.38 13.57 32.09
C LEU A 179 6.71 14.35 33.23
N VAL A 180 7.04 15.63 33.35
CA VAL A 180 6.37 16.57 34.26
C VAL A 180 5.46 17.44 33.41
N TYR A 181 4.16 17.43 33.72
CA TYR A 181 3.20 18.36 33.11
C TYR A 181 3.09 19.61 33.98
N THR A 182 3.33 20.78 33.39
CA THR A 182 3.15 22.11 34.01
C THR A 182 2.10 22.89 33.26
#